data_AF-A0A0K1E4P4-F1
#
_entry.id   AF-A0A0K1E4P4-F1
#
_cell.length_a   1.000
_cell.length_b   1.000
_cell.length_c   1.000
_cell.angle_alpha   90.00
_cell.angle_beta   90.00
_cell.angle_gamma   90.00
#
_symmetry.space_group_name_H-M   'P 1'
#
loop_
_entity.id
_entity.type
_entity.pdbx_description
1 polymer ?
#
loop_
_entity_poly.entity_id
_entity_poly.type
_entity_poly.pdbx_seq_one_letter_code
_entity_poly.pdbx_strand_id
1 'polypeptide(L)' 'MRHMAEEVQTAAKLVTRLREAEKLAKEGKVAEAKAVLKEVVKEAREKNLEKSLSHLILRVKAVLRRKTQQ' A
#
# COMPACT_ATOMS: atom_id res chain seq x y z
N MET A 1 -10.91 24.47 5.96
CA MET A 1 -10.97 23.21 6.73
C MET A 1 -11.37 21.96 5.92
N ARG A 2 -12.02 22.04 4.74
CA ARG A 2 -12.41 20.85 3.96
C ARG A 2 -11.23 20.01 3.40
N HIS A 3 -10.13 20.64 3.00
CA HIS A 3 -8.99 19.94 2.39
C HIS A 3 -8.27 18.95 3.34
N MET A 4 -8.19 19.26 4.63
CA MET A 4 -7.50 18.38 5.60
C MET A 4 -8.29 17.09 5.86
N ALA A 5 -9.63 17.15 5.86
CA ALA A 5 -10.45 15.96 6.03
C ALA A 5 -10.34 15.00 4.85
N GLU A 6 -10.28 15.54 3.62
CA GLU A 6 -10.12 14.75 2.39
C GLU A 6 -8.74 14.08 2.30
N GLU A 7 -7.68 14.79 2.70
CA GLU A 7 -6.32 14.24 2.76
C GLU A 7 -6.21 13.10 3.79
N VAL A 8 -6.78 13.29 4.99
CA VAL A 8 -6.82 12.26 6.04
C VAL A 8 -7.61 11.04 5.59
N GLN A 9 -8.76 11.24 4.95
CA GLN A 9 -9.59 10.15 4.44
C GLN A 9 -8.88 9.37 3.31
N THR A 10 -8.18 10.09 2.42
CA THR A 10 -7.37 9.50 1.36
C THR A 10 -6.22 8.68 1.95
N ALA A 11 -5.48 9.22 2.94
CA ALA A 11 -4.41 8.51 3.61
C ALA A 11 -4.92 7.24 4.32
N ALA A 12 -6.06 7.32 5.02
CA ALA A 12 -6.68 6.17 5.69
C ALA A 12 -7.06 5.05 4.71
N LYS A 13 -7.62 5.42 3.54
CA LYS A 13 -7.93 4.48 2.46
C LYS A 13 -6.67 3.79 1.94
N LEU A 14 -5.60 4.54 1.67
CA LEU A 14 -4.33 3.98 1.18
C LEU A 14 -3.67 3.04 2.21
N VAL A 15 -3.71 3.40 3.49
CA VAL A 15 -3.23 2.53 4.58
C VAL A 15 -4.00 1.22 4.63
N THR A 16 -5.32 1.27 4.50
CA THR A 16 -6.19 0.08 4.49
C THR A 16 -5.82 -0.85 3.33
N ARG A 17 -5.66 -0.30 2.12
CA ARG A 17 -5.26 -1.07 0.93
C ARG A 17 -3.84 -1.65 1.05
N LEU A 18 -2.91 -0.95 1.70
CA LEU A 18 -1.57 -1.49 1.96
C LEU A 18 -1.61 -2.67 2.94
N ARG A 19 -2.46 -2.62 3.97
CA ARG A 19 -2.65 -3.75 4.89
C ARG A 19 -3.30 -4.94 4.20
N GLU A 20 -4.25 -4.70 3.31
CA GLU A 20 -4.83 -5.71 2.45
C GLU A 20 -3.77 -6.37 1.56
N ALA A 21 -2.92 -5.58 0.89
CA ALA A 21 -1.81 -6.11 0.10
C ALA A 21 -0.84 -6.95 0.94
N GLU A 22 -0.54 -6.54 2.18
CA GLU A 22 0.27 -7.35 3.11
C GLU A 22 -0.40 -8.68 3.44
N LYS A 23 -1.72 -8.67 3.69
CA LYS A 23 -2.50 -9.88 3.99
C LYS A 23 -2.53 -10.83 2.80
N LEU A 24 -2.86 -10.34 1.61
CA LEU A 24 -2.85 -11.12 0.36
C LEU A 24 -1.47 -11.75 0.11
N ALA A 25 -0.38 -11.00 0.34
CA ALA A 25 0.96 -11.53 0.20
C ALA A 25 1.24 -12.66 1.20
N LYS A 26 0.81 -12.53 2.46
CA LYS A 26 0.96 -13.58 3.49
C LYS A 26 0.16 -14.85 3.15
N GLU A 27 -1.01 -14.70 2.55
CA GLU A 27 -1.87 -15.78 2.06
C GLU A 27 -1.34 -16.47 0.79
N GLY A 28 -0.24 -15.97 0.20
CA GLY A 28 0.32 -16.53 -1.04
C GLY A 28 -0.32 -16.00 -2.31
N LYS A 29 -1.28 -15.07 -2.22
CA LYS A 29 -1.89 -14.36 -3.36
C LYS A 29 -0.96 -13.24 -3.86
N VAL A 30 0.23 -13.63 -4.30
CA VAL A 30 1.33 -12.71 -4.65
C VAL A 30 0.95 -11.80 -5.83
N ALA A 31 0.23 -12.31 -6.83
CA ALA A 31 -0.19 -11.53 -7.99
C ALA A 31 -1.17 -10.41 -7.61
N GLU A 32 -2.21 -10.72 -6.83
CA GLU A 32 -3.18 -9.74 -6.34
C GLU A 32 -2.51 -8.70 -5.43
N ALA A 33 -1.66 -9.14 -4.50
CA ALA A 33 -0.92 -8.23 -3.62
C ALA A 33 -0.02 -7.26 -4.40
N LYS A 34 0.63 -7.71 -5.49
CA LYS A 34 1.43 -6.85 -6.38
C LYS A 34 0.55 -5.83 -7.11
N ALA A 35 -0.63 -6.23 -7.59
CA ALA A 35 -1.57 -5.34 -8.26
C ALA A 35 -2.04 -4.22 -7.31
N VAL A 36 -2.50 -4.60 -6.11
CA VAL A 36 -2.94 -3.64 -5.08
C VAL A 36 -1.79 -2.70 -4.69
N LEU A 37 -0.58 -3.22 -4.45
CA LEU A 37 0.57 -2.38 -4.12
C LEU A 37 0.89 -1.37 -5.23
N LYS A 38 0.83 -1.79 -6.50
CA LYS A 38 1.11 -0.90 -7.64
C LYS A 38 0.11 0.26 -7.72
N GLU A 39 -1.17 -0.03 -7.54
CA GLU A 39 -2.22 0.98 -7.53
C GLU A 39 -2.09 1.94 -6.36
N VAL A 40 -1.83 1.43 -5.15
CA VAL A 40 -1.65 2.28 -3.96
C VAL A 40 -0.43 3.18 -4.09
N VAL A 41 0.70 2.68 -4.61
CA VAL A 41 1.89 3.51 -4.82
C VAL A 41 1.62 4.61 -5.86
N LYS A 42 0.87 4.31 -6.92
CA LYS A 42 0.46 5.31 -7.92
C LYS A 42 -0.44 6.38 -7.29
N GLU A 43 -1.50 5.98 -6.59
CA GLU A 43 -2.44 6.90 -5.93
C GLU A 43 -1.73 7.74 -4.84
N ALA A 44 -0.80 7.13 -4.08
CA ALA A 44 0.01 7.84 -3.09
C ALA A 44 0.95 8.88 -3.72
N ARG A 45 1.48 8.65 -4.93
CA ARG A 45 2.27 9.63 -5.67
C ARG A 45 1.44 10.81 -6.14
N GLU A 46 0.29 10.53 -6.75
CA GLU A 46 -0.64 11.56 -7.23
C GLU A 46 -1.13 12.46 -6.09
N LYS A 47 -1.18 11.93 -4.87
CA LYS A 47 -1.62 12.64 -3.66
C LYS A 47 -0.48 13.18 -2.80
N ASN A 48 0.79 13.08 -3.23
CA ASN A 48 1.98 13.48 -2.46
C ASN A 48 2.13 12.77 -1.08
N LEU A 49 1.56 11.58 -0.93
CA LEU A 49 1.57 10.76 0.29
C LEU A 49 2.62 9.63 0.27
N GLU A 50 3.35 9.41 -0.83
CA GLU A 50 4.31 8.30 -0.95
C GLU A 50 5.37 8.33 0.16
N LYS A 51 5.91 9.50 0.50
CA LYS A 51 6.91 9.64 1.58
C LYS A 51 6.31 9.24 2.94
N SER A 52 5.11 9.72 3.24
CA SER A 52 4.40 9.43 4.49
C SER A 52 4.05 7.94 4.63
N LEU A 53 3.77 7.26 3.52
CA LEU A 53 3.43 5.83 3.48
C LEU A 53 4.63 4.91 3.18
N SER A 54 5.84 5.47 3.04
CA SER A 54 7.04 4.77 2.57
C SER A 54 7.37 3.53 3.41
N HIS A 55 7.28 3.64 4.73
CA HIS A 55 7.55 2.51 5.64
C HIS A 55 6.61 1.33 5.36
N LEU A 56 5.32 1.60 5.19
CA LEU A 56 4.32 0.56 4.95
C LEU A 56 4.46 -0.04 3.54
N ILE A 57 4.76 0.78 2.54
CA ILE A 57 5.09 0.33 1.17
C ILE A 57 6.30 -0.61 1.19
N LEU A 58 7.38 -0.25 1.89
CA LEU A 58 8.59 -1.06 1.99
C LEU A 58 8.33 -2.38 2.71
N ARG A 59 7.51 -2.36 3.77
CA ARG A 59 7.09 -3.58 4.47
C ARG A 59 6.34 -4.55 3.55
N VAL A 60 5.37 -4.07 2.77
CA VAL A 60 4.63 -4.91 1.80
C VAL A 60 5.59 -5.48 0.75
N LYS A 61 6.51 -4.66 0.21
CA LYS A 61 7.55 -5.13 -0.73
C LYS A 61 8.43 -6.23 -0.13
N ALA A 62 8.80 -6.11 1.14
CA ALA A 62 9.60 -7.12 1.83
C ALA A 62 8.85 -8.45 1.98
N VAL A 63 7.55 -8.40 2.35
CA VAL A 63 6.71 -9.60 2.43
C VAL A 63 6.59 -10.28 1.07
N LEU A 64 6.29 -9.49 0.02
CA LEU A 64 6.22 -10.00 -1.36
C LEU A 64 7.53 -10.66 -1.80
N ARG A 65 8.67 -10.04 -1.51
CA ARG A 65 9.99 -10.60 -1.85
C ARG A 65 10.20 -11.96 -1.19
N ARG A 66 9.94 -12.07 0.12
CA ARG A 66 10.07 -13.33 0.87
C ARG A 66 9.18 -14.43 0.28
N LYS A 67 7.96 -14.07 -0.15
CA LYS A 67 7.00 -15.01 -0.74
C LYS A 67 7.26 -15.40 -2.19
N THR A 68 8.15 -14.68 -2.89
CA THR A 68 8.56 -15.01 -4.25
C THR A 68 9.87 -15.82 -4.27
N GLN A 69 10.55 -15.93 -3.12
CA GLN A 69 11.80 -16.69 -2.94
C GLN A 69 11.59 -18.04 -2.23
N GLN A 70 10.37 -18.31 -1.75
CA GLN A 70 9.93 -19.62 -1.24
C GLN A 70 9.38 -20.44 -2.39
#